data_AF-A0A8J7U6G5-F1
#
_entry.id   AF-A0A8J7U6G5-F1
#
_cell.length_a   1.000
_cell.length_b   1.000
_cell.length_c   1.000
_cell.angle_alpha   90.00
_cell.angle_beta   90.00
_cell.angle_gamma   90.00
#
_symmetry.space_group_name_H-M   'P 1'
#
loop_
_entity.id
_entity.type
_entity.pdbx_description
1 polymer ?
#
loop_
_entity_poly.entity_id
_entity_poly.type
_entity_poly.pdbx_seq_one_letter_code
_entity_poly.pdbx_strand_id
1 'polypeptide(L)'
;MPQRRAKRLITVNFVAALDTGVYGIHMRVGNAEQSGLFRVPFDETQLTQISSDYEDNQFNPIGGKTPPAEWGTRLFHALFHGRLKELYETAVGQGCAIDLDLVFDPLDEEGYDTLRRCPWEWLADPVTGNFLCLEKTGGSVTRRLMLKRGAPTPPGFPTPPRILVVGASPEQLTALDLKGAVNGIQAAQNTTKVQLDIQKAANGSFEAMLTALKDAQAADKPFNVVHFIGHGGVVKGQGVLVFEGEGNRPHYVGAQECAHELASFPELSLVYLDACKTGAQEAKPLDSVASALVRRGFPNVLCMKNNIKDDHAIRLSAAFYAALAQGLPLEEAVTAARRAVVRIQTFNLCWSVPILFSRRIAPRFQSERAWHAFHRLWTFTGLALAYVTFTIYGKTQGWGLDLPLTEKGSYAAAIYGLLLGIPLFLWHLWLTIFYAQNHRNQPWYARLPPLFALEWNYAYKDARLFQAVSFLVVLVLPALGQIHFVNKMKNGSTFIHKLDDRKLTQPSPIGVRAQHFVWRPASYVFNPDNYFVFGASSFGEKDQVQFFPFYQPVAIVLLEVLVFWFYLRMLRAVFFTPRKNQTARGS
;
A
#
# COMPACT_ATOMS: atom_id res chain seq x y z
N MET A 1 31.44 -16.10 5.30
CA MET A 1 30.97 -15.07 6.25
C MET A 1 29.87 -14.23 5.61
N PRO A 2 28.60 -14.37 6.00
CA PRO A 2 27.52 -13.49 5.53
C PRO A 2 26.97 -12.67 6.71
N GLN A 3 27.68 -11.60 7.08
CA GLN A 3 27.18 -10.63 8.07
C GLN A 3 27.41 -9.16 7.66
N ARG A 4 27.72 -8.87 6.38
CA ARG A 4 28.17 -7.51 5.98
C ARG A 4 27.21 -6.64 5.16
N ARG A 5 25.96 -7.03 4.89
CA ARG A 5 25.06 -6.22 4.02
C ARG A 5 23.70 -5.80 4.56
N ALA A 6 23.45 -5.95 5.87
CA ALA A 6 22.37 -5.21 6.53
C ALA A 6 22.64 -3.68 6.58
N LYS A 7 23.80 -3.22 6.08
CA LYS A 7 24.24 -1.82 6.14
C LYS A 7 23.75 -1.04 4.92
N ARG A 8 22.70 -0.25 5.16
CA ARG A 8 22.29 0.95 4.43
C ARG A 8 21.72 0.71 3.02
N LEU A 9 20.47 0.24 3.02
CA LEU A 9 19.65 0.10 1.83
C LEU A 9 18.59 1.20 1.80
N ILE A 10 18.38 1.82 0.63
CA ILE A 10 17.16 2.57 0.35
C ILE A 10 16.14 1.61 -0.26
N THR A 11 14.96 1.46 0.36
CA THR A 11 13.81 0.80 -0.31
C THR A 11 12.77 1.84 -0.63
N VAL A 12 12.35 1.92 -1.90
CA VAL A 12 11.27 2.80 -2.36
C VAL A 12 10.10 1.93 -2.82
N ASN A 13 8.95 1.99 -2.13
CA ASN A 13 7.74 1.23 -2.48
C ASN A 13 6.66 2.15 -3.05
N PHE A 14 5.96 1.68 -4.07
CA PHE A 14 4.79 2.34 -4.64
C PHE A 14 3.53 1.65 -4.15
N VAL A 15 2.56 2.41 -3.65
CA VAL A 15 1.23 1.91 -3.32
C VAL A 15 0.23 2.84 -4.00
N ALA A 16 -0.76 2.30 -4.71
CA ALA A 16 -1.83 3.13 -5.27
C ALA A 16 -2.50 3.90 -4.13
N ALA A 17 -2.36 5.23 -4.13
CA ALA A 17 -2.87 6.07 -3.05
C ALA A 17 -4.33 6.47 -3.33
N LEU A 18 -4.70 6.69 -4.60
CA LEU A 18 -6.00 7.20 -5.04
C LEU A 18 -6.27 6.87 -6.52
N ASP A 19 -7.53 6.83 -6.95
CA ASP A 19 -7.99 6.71 -8.36
C ASP A 19 -7.65 7.96 -9.24
N THR A 20 -6.53 8.64 -8.97
CA THR A 20 -6.19 9.96 -9.56
C THR A 20 -4.81 10.00 -10.25
N GLY A 21 -4.23 8.83 -10.57
CA GLY A 21 -2.89 8.75 -11.16
C GLY A 21 -1.78 9.22 -10.22
N VAL A 22 -2.01 9.13 -8.90
CA VAL A 22 -1.07 9.49 -7.84
C VAL A 22 -0.78 8.26 -6.98
N TYR A 23 0.50 7.97 -6.79
CA TYR A 23 0.99 6.79 -6.08
C TYR A 23 1.73 7.21 -4.82
N GLY A 24 1.46 6.55 -3.70
CA GLY A 24 2.20 6.74 -2.47
C GLY A 24 3.61 6.16 -2.60
N ILE A 25 4.62 6.94 -2.24
CA ILE A 25 6.00 6.52 -2.13
C ILE A 25 6.31 6.30 -0.65
N HIS A 26 6.88 5.16 -0.29
CA HIS A 26 7.53 4.97 1.00
C HIS A 26 9.01 4.69 0.80
N MET A 27 9.86 5.55 1.34
CA MET A 27 11.31 5.48 1.26
C MET A 27 11.90 5.22 2.66
N ARG A 28 12.74 4.19 2.76
CA ARG A 28 13.40 3.83 4.03
C ARG A 28 14.89 3.70 3.86
N VAL A 29 15.67 4.33 4.74
CA VAL A 29 17.13 4.25 4.83
C VAL A 29 17.52 3.90 6.26
N GLY A 30 17.84 2.63 6.50
CA GLY A 30 18.04 2.14 7.87
C GLY A 30 16.79 2.32 8.73
N ASN A 31 16.86 3.18 9.75
CA ASN A 31 15.72 3.53 10.62
C ASN A 31 15.00 4.83 10.20
N ALA A 32 15.53 5.57 9.23
CA ALA A 32 14.88 6.77 8.71
C ALA A 32 13.83 6.36 7.67
N GLU A 33 12.62 6.88 7.82
CA GLU A 33 11.51 6.64 6.90
C GLU A 33 10.91 7.98 6.47
N GLN A 34 10.59 8.09 5.20
CA GLN A 34 9.86 9.21 4.62
C GLN A 34 8.80 8.67 3.67
N SER A 35 7.64 9.32 3.66
CA SER A 35 6.58 9.06 2.70
C SER A 35 6.33 10.30 1.86
N GLY A 36 5.88 10.10 0.64
CA GLY A 36 5.47 11.17 -0.25
C GLY A 36 4.55 10.66 -1.35
N LEU A 37 4.27 11.53 -2.31
CA LEU A 37 3.41 11.21 -3.45
C LEU A 37 4.24 11.26 -4.74
N PHE A 38 3.94 10.33 -5.64
CA PHE A 38 4.48 10.22 -6.97
C PHE A 38 3.36 10.46 -7.98
N ARG A 39 3.63 11.27 -8.99
CA ARG A 39 2.81 11.34 -10.20
C ARG A 39 3.72 11.03 -11.38
N VAL A 40 3.23 10.20 -12.30
CA VAL A 40 3.95 9.90 -13.53
C VAL A 40 4.16 11.22 -14.30
N PRO A 41 5.42 11.58 -14.64
CA PRO A 41 5.73 12.87 -15.26
C PRO A 41 5.60 12.84 -16.79
N PHE A 42 4.88 11.86 -17.33
CA PHE A 42 4.75 11.59 -18.75
C PHE A 42 3.28 11.46 -19.12
N ASP A 43 2.91 12.11 -20.22
CA ASP A 43 1.64 11.86 -20.90
C ASP A 43 1.71 10.64 -21.83
N GLU A 44 0.58 10.24 -22.41
CA GLU A 44 0.47 9.10 -23.31
C GLU A 44 1.35 9.21 -24.57
N THR A 45 1.49 10.42 -25.12
CA THR A 45 2.34 10.67 -26.29
C THR A 45 3.80 10.46 -25.94
N GLN A 46 4.23 10.96 -24.78
CA GLN A 46 5.59 10.78 -24.27
C GLN A 46 5.88 9.32 -23.89
N LEU A 47 4.94 8.60 -23.29
CA LEU A 47 5.10 7.17 -23.01
C LEU A 47 5.28 6.35 -24.31
N THR A 48 4.53 6.71 -25.36
CA THR A 48 4.69 6.11 -26.69
C THR A 48 6.05 6.44 -27.30
N GLN A 49 6.49 7.70 -27.19
CA GLN A 49 7.82 8.13 -27.64
C GLN A 49 8.95 7.38 -26.92
N ILE A 50 8.85 7.21 -25.60
CA ILE A 50 9.82 6.45 -24.79
C ILE A 50 9.96 5.02 -25.30
N SER A 51 8.85 4.35 -25.64
CA SER A 51 8.87 3.01 -26.20
C SER A 51 9.56 2.98 -27.57
N SER A 52 9.32 3.96 -28.45
CA SER A 52 10.00 4.10 -29.75
C SER A 52 11.50 4.37 -29.57
N ASP A 53 11.86 5.36 -28.75
CA ASP A 53 13.25 5.74 -28.46
C ASP A 53 14.05 4.55 -27.94
N TYR A 54 13.40 3.62 -27.24
CA TYR A 54 14.02 2.39 -26.78
C TYR A 54 14.47 1.50 -27.94
N GLU A 55 13.56 1.17 -28.86
CA GLU A 55 13.87 0.35 -30.04
C GLU A 55 14.93 1.05 -30.90
N ASP A 56 14.77 2.35 -31.12
CA ASP A 56 15.66 3.14 -31.96
C ASP A 56 17.08 3.25 -31.41
N ASN A 57 17.25 3.62 -30.14
CA ASN A 57 18.57 3.77 -29.52
C ASN A 57 19.32 2.43 -29.37
N GLN A 58 18.60 1.31 -29.42
CA GLN A 58 19.22 -0.02 -29.44
C GLN A 58 19.89 -0.35 -30.78
N PHE A 59 19.35 0.15 -31.90
CA PHE A 59 19.82 -0.17 -33.24
C PHE A 59 20.51 0.99 -33.96
N ASN A 60 20.30 2.24 -33.54
CA ASN A 60 20.88 3.45 -34.13
C ASN A 60 21.19 4.54 -33.08
N PRO A 61 22.29 4.41 -32.31
CA PRO A 61 22.64 5.34 -31.23
C PRO A 61 23.11 6.73 -31.70
N ILE A 62 23.25 6.97 -33.00
CA ILE A 62 23.76 8.23 -33.58
C ILE A 62 22.61 9.13 -34.08
N GLY A 63 21.39 8.61 -34.21
CA GLY A 63 20.22 9.41 -34.59
C GLY A 63 19.88 10.43 -33.50
N GLY A 64 19.67 11.70 -33.86
CA GLY A 64 19.44 12.84 -32.95
C GLY A 64 18.14 12.82 -32.14
N LYS A 65 17.90 11.74 -31.40
CA LYS A 65 16.75 11.53 -30.51
C LYS A 65 17.09 11.86 -29.07
N THR A 66 16.05 11.99 -28.24
CA THR A 66 16.15 12.33 -26.82
C THR A 66 17.05 11.33 -26.07
N PRO A 67 18.11 11.77 -25.38
CA PRO A 67 18.96 10.90 -24.61
C PRO A 67 18.17 10.18 -23.50
N PRO A 68 18.40 8.89 -23.25
CA PRO A 68 17.73 8.13 -22.18
C PRO A 68 17.89 8.74 -20.78
N ALA A 69 19.03 9.41 -20.54
CA ALA A 69 19.30 10.13 -19.30
C ALA A 69 18.33 11.32 -19.08
N GLU A 70 17.81 11.93 -20.16
CA GLU A 70 16.85 13.04 -20.06
C GLU A 70 15.48 12.53 -19.56
N TRP A 71 14.98 11.45 -20.16
CA TRP A 71 13.80 10.73 -19.66
C TRP A 71 14.00 10.27 -18.21
N GLY A 72 15.17 9.72 -17.93
CA GLY A 72 15.61 9.30 -16.61
C GLY A 72 15.58 10.38 -15.55
N THR A 73 16.10 11.57 -15.88
CA THR A 73 16.19 12.71 -14.98
C THR A 73 14.81 13.30 -14.67
N ARG A 74 13.91 13.34 -15.66
CA ARG A 74 12.50 13.72 -15.43
C ARG A 74 11.82 12.77 -14.45
N LEU A 75 12.03 11.47 -14.62
CA LEU A 75 11.51 10.46 -13.68
C LEU A 75 12.13 10.60 -12.29
N PHE A 76 13.42 10.93 -12.22
CA PHE A 76 14.13 11.20 -10.96
C PHE A 76 13.52 12.36 -10.19
N HIS A 77 13.28 13.49 -10.85
CA HIS A 77 12.67 14.66 -10.20
C HIS A 77 11.24 14.39 -9.72
N ALA A 78 10.48 13.58 -10.45
CA ALA A 78 9.14 13.16 -10.04
C ALA A 78 9.15 12.23 -8.83
N LEU A 79 10.20 11.42 -8.67
CA LEU A 79 10.34 10.46 -7.59
C LEU A 79 10.97 11.06 -6.32
N PHE A 80 12.07 11.79 -6.49
CA PHE A 80 12.88 12.37 -5.41
C PHE A 80 12.67 13.87 -5.36
N HIS A 81 11.67 14.30 -4.59
CA HIS A 81 11.38 15.70 -4.29
C HIS A 81 11.22 15.93 -2.78
N GLY A 82 11.36 17.20 -2.36
CA GLY A 82 11.29 17.59 -0.96
C GLY A 82 12.19 16.71 -0.06
N ARG A 83 11.61 16.17 1.01
CA ARG A 83 12.33 15.30 1.98
C ARG A 83 12.75 13.95 1.42
N LEU A 84 12.09 13.43 0.39
CA LEU A 84 12.53 12.20 -0.28
C LEU A 84 13.88 12.43 -0.97
N LYS A 85 14.07 13.62 -1.57
CA LYS A 85 15.34 14.03 -2.15
C LYS A 85 16.43 14.18 -1.08
N GLU A 86 16.15 14.85 0.03
CA GLU A 86 17.09 15.00 1.14
C GLU A 86 17.53 13.64 1.71
N LEU A 87 16.59 12.71 1.86
CA LEU A 87 16.88 11.34 2.30
C LEU A 87 17.72 10.57 1.28
N TYR A 88 17.47 10.79 -0.01
CA TYR A 88 18.21 10.17 -1.11
C TYR A 88 19.65 10.67 -1.13
N GLU A 89 19.85 11.99 -1.11
CA GLU A 89 21.16 12.63 -1.10
C GLU A 89 21.97 12.20 0.14
N THR A 90 21.32 12.13 1.30
CA THR A 90 21.93 11.62 2.53
C THR A 90 22.40 10.17 2.38
N ALA A 91 21.60 9.32 1.75
CA ALA A 91 21.92 7.92 1.56
C ALA A 91 23.02 7.71 0.51
N VAL A 92 22.98 8.43 -0.61
CA VAL A 92 24.07 8.44 -1.60
C VAL A 92 25.38 8.90 -0.95
N GLY A 93 25.35 9.98 -0.17
CA GLY A 93 26.51 10.47 0.59
C GLY A 93 27.05 9.46 1.62
N GLN A 94 26.22 8.52 2.08
CA GLN A 94 26.62 7.42 2.96
C GLN A 94 27.09 6.16 2.22
N GLY A 95 27.10 6.17 0.88
CA GLY A 95 27.45 5.03 0.04
C GLY A 95 26.41 3.91 0.07
N CYS A 96 25.13 4.24 0.33
CA CYS A 96 24.05 3.27 0.34
C CYS A 96 23.78 2.70 -1.05
N ALA A 97 23.42 1.42 -1.10
CA ALA A 97 22.78 0.86 -2.29
C ALA A 97 21.32 1.28 -2.36
N ILE A 98 20.82 1.54 -3.57
CA ILE A 98 19.46 2.03 -3.80
C ILE A 98 18.65 0.94 -4.49
N ASP A 99 17.72 0.33 -3.77
CA ASP A 99 16.81 -0.67 -4.32
C ASP A 99 15.42 -0.05 -4.49
N LEU A 100 15.01 0.07 -5.75
CA LEU A 100 13.70 0.53 -6.15
C LEU A 100 12.75 -0.66 -6.28
N ASP A 101 11.82 -0.79 -5.34
CA ASP A 101 10.80 -1.84 -5.32
C ASP A 101 9.48 -1.27 -5.89
N LEU A 102 9.27 -1.47 -7.18
CA LEU A 102 8.05 -1.05 -7.86
C LEU A 102 6.94 -2.05 -7.54
N VAL A 103 5.99 -1.67 -6.70
CA VAL A 103 4.91 -2.55 -6.27
C VAL A 103 3.62 -2.12 -6.97
N PHE A 104 3.05 -3.02 -7.76
CA PHE A 104 1.88 -2.76 -8.58
C PHE A 104 0.66 -3.50 -8.04
N ASP A 105 -0.49 -2.84 -7.99
CA ASP A 105 -1.77 -3.52 -7.78
C ASP A 105 -2.31 -4.00 -9.13
N PRO A 106 -2.39 -5.33 -9.39
CA PRO A 106 -2.93 -5.84 -10.64
C PRO A 106 -4.43 -5.51 -10.84
N LEU A 107 -5.13 -4.99 -9.83
CA LEU A 107 -6.52 -4.53 -9.98
C LEU A 107 -6.65 -3.12 -10.54
N ASP A 108 -5.57 -2.33 -10.50
CA ASP A 108 -5.47 -1.03 -11.15
C ASP A 108 -4.82 -1.24 -12.52
N GLU A 109 -5.60 -1.72 -13.50
CA GLU A 109 -5.07 -2.06 -14.83
C GLU A 109 -4.49 -0.84 -15.55
N GLU A 110 -5.14 0.32 -15.44
CA GLU A 110 -4.71 1.58 -16.07
C GLU A 110 -3.44 2.13 -15.41
N GLY A 111 -3.39 2.15 -14.08
CA GLY A 111 -2.20 2.57 -13.36
C GLY A 111 -1.04 1.59 -13.53
N TYR A 112 -1.32 0.28 -13.57
CA TYR A 112 -0.31 -0.72 -13.91
C TYR A 112 0.23 -0.50 -15.32
N ASP A 113 -0.63 -0.22 -16.30
CA ASP A 113 -0.21 0.08 -17.67
C ASP A 113 0.71 1.29 -17.76
N THR A 114 0.31 2.38 -17.12
CA THR A 114 1.08 3.63 -17.10
C THR A 114 2.44 3.42 -16.44
N LEU A 115 2.46 2.78 -15.26
CA LEU A 115 3.70 2.59 -14.51
C LEU A 115 4.62 1.56 -15.15
N ARG A 116 4.12 0.45 -15.71
CA ARG A 116 5.00 -0.52 -16.42
C ARG A 116 5.62 0.09 -17.67
N ARG A 117 4.98 1.13 -18.23
CA ARG A 117 5.45 1.88 -19.40
C ARG A 117 6.63 2.79 -19.12
N CYS A 118 6.71 3.33 -17.90
CA CYS A 118 7.78 4.21 -17.44
C CYS A 118 9.19 3.57 -17.55
N PRO A 119 10.22 4.35 -17.89
CA PRO A 119 11.59 3.87 -18.09
C PRO A 119 12.37 3.82 -16.77
N TRP A 120 11.92 3.01 -15.81
CA TRP A 120 12.52 2.91 -14.47
C TRP A 120 14.00 2.52 -14.48
N GLU A 121 14.43 1.70 -15.43
CA GLU A 121 15.83 1.33 -15.62
C GLU A 121 16.69 2.53 -16.05
N TRP A 122 16.11 3.53 -16.69
CA TRP A 122 16.79 4.75 -17.11
C TRP A 122 16.80 5.82 -16.01
N LEU A 123 16.29 5.55 -14.81
CA LEU A 123 16.31 6.50 -13.71
C LEU A 123 17.75 6.97 -13.45
N ALA A 124 18.00 8.25 -13.73
CA ALA A 124 19.33 8.85 -13.74
C ALA A 124 19.41 9.96 -12.69
N ASP A 125 20.48 9.97 -11.93
CA ASP A 125 20.76 11.04 -10.97
C ASP A 125 21.25 12.28 -11.73
N PRO A 126 20.55 13.43 -11.64
CA PRO A 126 20.94 14.65 -12.36
C PRO A 126 22.29 15.23 -11.93
N VAL A 127 22.77 14.89 -10.72
CA VAL A 127 24.05 15.40 -10.21
C VAL A 127 25.23 14.63 -10.79
N THR A 128 25.12 13.30 -10.84
CA THR A 128 26.20 12.42 -11.31
C THR A 128 26.09 12.08 -12.79
N GLY A 129 24.90 12.18 -13.37
CA GLY A 129 24.58 11.69 -14.72
C GLY A 129 24.50 10.17 -14.81
N ASN A 130 24.66 9.45 -13.71
CA ASN A 130 24.68 7.99 -13.68
C ASN A 130 23.27 7.41 -13.58
N PHE A 131 23.05 6.29 -14.26
CA PHE A 131 21.87 5.47 -14.07
C PHE A 131 21.96 4.68 -12.76
N LEU A 132 20.92 4.73 -11.93
CA LEU A 132 20.89 4.09 -10.62
C LEU A 132 21.18 2.58 -10.69
N CYS A 133 20.67 1.90 -11.71
CA CYS A 133 20.86 0.46 -11.87
C CYS A 133 22.24 0.07 -12.45
N LEU A 134 23.11 1.04 -12.68
CA LEU A 134 24.51 0.83 -13.07
C LEU A 134 25.50 1.29 -12.00
N GLU A 135 25.01 1.85 -10.88
CA GLU A 135 25.84 2.41 -9.83
C GLU A 135 26.78 1.39 -9.19
N LYS A 136 28.00 1.85 -8.88
CA LYS A 136 29.04 0.97 -8.32
C LYS A 136 28.75 0.57 -6.88
N THR A 137 28.04 1.42 -6.13
CA THR A 137 27.60 1.15 -4.75
C THR A 137 26.58 0.01 -4.69
N GLY A 138 26.02 -0.38 -5.84
CA GLY A 138 24.94 -1.35 -5.95
C GLY A 138 23.59 -0.64 -5.97
N GLY A 139 22.66 -1.15 -6.76
CA GLY A 139 21.30 -0.64 -6.81
C GLY A 139 20.46 -1.44 -7.78
N SER A 140 19.25 -1.77 -7.37
CA SER A 140 18.36 -2.61 -8.16
C SER A 140 17.04 -1.91 -8.49
N VAL A 141 16.42 -2.36 -9.57
CA VAL A 141 15.04 -1.99 -9.91
C VAL A 141 14.29 -3.30 -10.06
N THR A 142 13.36 -3.53 -9.14
CA THR A 142 12.58 -4.77 -9.07
C THR A 142 11.10 -4.44 -9.21
N ARG A 143 10.42 -5.16 -10.10
CA ARG A 143 8.96 -5.07 -10.30
C ARG A 143 8.26 -6.14 -9.48
N ARG A 144 7.19 -5.79 -8.76
CA ARG A 144 6.47 -6.71 -7.87
C ARG A 144 4.96 -6.55 -8.04
N LEU A 145 4.23 -7.65 -8.14
CA LEU A 145 2.77 -7.63 -8.19
C LEU A 145 2.18 -7.90 -6.80
N MET A 146 1.22 -7.08 -6.37
CA MET A 146 0.43 -7.28 -5.15
C MET A 146 -0.57 -8.43 -5.36
N LEU A 147 -0.14 -9.65 -5.04
CA LEU A 147 -1.02 -10.82 -5.13
C LEU A 147 -1.81 -10.99 -3.82
N LYS A 148 -3.15 -11.04 -3.93
CA LYS A 148 -4.06 -11.20 -2.77
C LYS A 148 -3.94 -12.55 -2.06
N ARG A 149 -3.53 -13.60 -2.76
CA ARG A 149 -3.28 -14.92 -2.16
C ARG A 149 -1.90 -14.92 -1.51
N GLY A 150 -1.84 -15.27 -0.23
CA GLY A 150 -0.60 -15.66 0.42
C GLY A 150 -0.08 -16.93 -0.21
N ALA A 151 0.65 -16.83 -1.33
CA ALA A 151 1.39 -17.95 -1.86
C ALA A 151 2.50 -18.33 -0.85
N PRO A 152 2.82 -19.63 -0.71
CA PRO A 152 3.80 -20.13 0.27
C PRO A 152 5.08 -19.29 0.23
N THR A 153 5.74 -19.02 1.35
CA THR A 153 7.04 -18.32 1.34
C THR A 153 7.93 -18.92 0.25
N PRO A 154 8.52 -18.11 -0.66
CA PRO A 154 9.38 -18.66 -1.68
C PRO A 154 10.44 -19.56 -1.05
N PRO A 155 10.75 -20.74 -1.61
CA PRO A 155 11.96 -21.42 -1.22
C PRO A 155 13.14 -20.44 -1.36
N GLY A 156 14.03 -20.42 -0.38
CA GLY A 156 15.24 -19.62 -0.47
C GLY A 156 15.99 -19.98 -1.75
N PHE A 157 16.57 -19.00 -2.45
CA PHE A 157 17.30 -19.26 -3.68
C PHE A 157 18.55 -20.10 -3.37
N PRO A 158 18.61 -21.38 -3.78
CA PRO A 158 19.73 -22.25 -3.41
C PRO A 158 21.01 -21.76 -4.07
N THR A 159 22.13 -21.93 -3.37
CA THR A 159 23.45 -21.52 -3.84
C THR A 159 24.43 -22.70 -3.69
N PRO A 160 24.94 -23.30 -4.80
CA PRO A 160 24.60 -23.00 -6.20
C PRO A 160 23.21 -23.54 -6.61
N PRO A 161 22.47 -22.84 -7.50
CA PRO A 161 21.23 -23.35 -8.04
C PRO A 161 21.47 -24.42 -9.12
N ARG A 162 20.52 -25.37 -9.24
CA ARG A 162 20.44 -26.30 -10.37
C ARG A 162 19.64 -25.67 -11.51
N ILE A 163 20.21 -25.64 -12.71
CA ILE A 163 19.73 -24.86 -13.85
C ILE A 163 19.43 -25.78 -15.03
N LEU A 164 18.19 -25.72 -15.53
CA LEU A 164 17.81 -26.30 -16.81
C LEU A 164 17.88 -25.22 -17.89
N VAL A 165 18.72 -25.43 -18.89
CA VAL A 165 18.82 -24.55 -20.07
C VAL A 165 18.03 -25.16 -21.23
N VAL A 166 17.11 -24.38 -21.78
CA VAL A 166 16.26 -24.76 -22.92
C VAL A 166 16.51 -23.77 -24.04
N GLY A 167 17.16 -24.22 -25.11
CA GLY A 167 17.40 -23.40 -26.30
C GLY A 167 16.48 -23.82 -27.43
N ALA A 168 15.69 -22.90 -27.98
CA ALA A 168 14.77 -23.14 -29.09
C ALA A 168 15.07 -22.19 -30.26
N SER A 169 15.37 -22.74 -31.43
CA SER A 169 15.66 -21.96 -32.65
C SER A 169 14.99 -22.60 -33.88
N PRO A 170 13.65 -22.55 -33.98
CA PRO A 170 12.90 -23.16 -35.09
C PRO A 170 13.30 -22.56 -36.45
N GLU A 171 13.31 -23.39 -37.50
CA GLU A 171 13.88 -23.09 -38.83
C GLU A 171 13.23 -21.91 -39.57
N GLN A 172 11.98 -21.59 -39.26
CA GLN A 172 11.22 -20.52 -39.93
C GLN A 172 11.49 -19.12 -39.36
N LEU A 173 12.29 -19.03 -38.29
CA LEU A 173 12.67 -17.76 -37.65
C LEU A 173 14.16 -17.52 -37.80
N THR A 174 14.61 -16.31 -37.45
CA THR A 174 16.04 -15.98 -37.44
C THR A 174 16.79 -16.93 -36.52
N ALA A 175 17.85 -17.56 -37.03
CA ALA A 175 18.67 -18.48 -36.27
C ALA A 175 19.35 -17.78 -35.09
N LEU A 176 19.28 -18.40 -33.92
CA LEU A 176 19.91 -17.90 -32.69
C LEU A 176 21.24 -18.61 -32.42
N ASP A 177 22.23 -17.91 -31.85
CA ASP A 177 23.48 -18.53 -31.41
C ASP A 177 23.34 -19.26 -30.05
N LEU A 178 22.56 -20.36 -30.07
CA LEU A 178 22.33 -21.19 -28.88
C LEU A 178 23.64 -21.78 -28.33
N LYS A 179 24.60 -22.09 -29.22
CA LYS A 179 25.90 -22.65 -28.83
C LYS A 179 26.71 -21.61 -28.08
N GLY A 180 26.81 -20.38 -28.59
CA GLY A 180 27.45 -19.26 -27.95
C GLY A 180 26.82 -18.93 -26.60
N ALA A 181 25.49 -18.95 -26.50
CA ALA A 181 24.78 -18.74 -25.25
C ALA A 181 25.17 -19.74 -24.16
N VAL A 182 25.11 -21.04 -24.45
CA VAL A 182 25.48 -22.03 -23.43
C VAL A 182 26.98 -21.97 -23.12
N ASN A 183 27.84 -21.83 -24.13
CA ASN A 183 29.28 -21.72 -23.93
C ASN A 183 29.64 -20.50 -23.07
N GLY A 184 28.94 -19.37 -23.26
CA GLY A 184 29.12 -18.16 -22.48
C GLY A 184 28.80 -18.37 -21.01
N ILE A 185 27.68 -19.05 -20.71
CA ILE A 185 27.29 -19.38 -19.33
C ILE A 185 28.32 -20.34 -18.69
N GLN A 186 28.75 -21.37 -19.40
CA GLN A 186 29.75 -22.33 -18.91
C GLN A 186 31.12 -21.66 -18.68
N ALA A 187 31.57 -20.82 -19.61
CA ALA A 187 32.83 -20.10 -19.49
C ALA A 187 32.82 -19.13 -18.30
N ALA A 188 31.70 -18.45 -18.06
CA ALA A 188 31.51 -17.57 -16.92
C ALA A 188 31.68 -18.31 -15.58
N GLN A 189 31.23 -19.56 -15.47
CA GLN A 189 31.41 -20.37 -14.26
C GLN A 189 32.88 -20.69 -13.98
N ASN A 190 33.66 -20.98 -15.02
CA ASN A 190 35.09 -21.31 -14.89
C ASN A 190 35.91 -20.19 -14.24
N THR A 191 35.38 -18.96 -14.23
CA THR A 191 36.02 -17.81 -13.56
C THR A 191 35.68 -17.70 -12.08
N THR A 192 34.83 -18.59 -11.56
CA THR A 192 34.32 -18.56 -10.19
C THR A 192 34.71 -19.83 -9.41
N LYS A 193 34.73 -19.74 -8.08
CA LYS A 193 35.08 -20.88 -7.20
C LYS A 193 33.97 -21.92 -7.06
N VAL A 194 32.77 -21.64 -7.56
CA VAL A 194 31.57 -22.47 -7.42
C VAL A 194 31.12 -22.90 -8.81
N GLN A 195 31.06 -24.19 -9.07
CA GLN A 195 30.46 -24.70 -10.29
C GLN A 195 28.93 -24.72 -10.15
N LEU A 196 28.21 -24.21 -11.15
CA LEU A 196 26.75 -24.35 -11.18
C LEU A 196 26.39 -25.67 -11.87
N ASP A 197 25.37 -26.34 -11.37
CA ASP A 197 24.81 -27.53 -12.01
C ASP A 197 23.93 -27.09 -13.18
N ILE A 198 24.47 -27.20 -14.41
CA ILE A 198 23.74 -26.88 -15.65
C ILE A 198 23.44 -28.16 -16.42
N GLN A 199 22.16 -28.38 -16.69
CA GLN A 199 21.69 -29.41 -17.61
C GLN A 199 20.99 -28.75 -18.80
N LYS A 200 21.24 -29.26 -20.01
CA LYS A 200 20.51 -28.86 -21.21
C LYS A 200 19.28 -29.77 -21.38
N ALA A 201 18.17 -29.20 -21.83
CA ALA A 201 17.06 -30.00 -22.35
C ALA A 201 17.51 -30.79 -23.59
N ALA A 202 16.80 -31.89 -23.88
CA ALA A 202 17.13 -32.77 -25.00
C ALA A 202 17.03 -32.06 -26.37
N ASN A 203 16.07 -31.14 -26.50
CA ASN A 203 15.88 -30.26 -27.66
C ASN A 203 15.11 -29.00 -27.22
N GLY A 204 14.78 -28.11 -28.17
CA GLY A 204 14.09 -26.85 -27.92
C GLY A 204 12.57 -26.95 -27.82
N SER A 205 12.00 -28.15 -27.69
CA SER A 205 10.55 -28.32 -27.57
C SER A 205 10.04 -28.05 -26.15
N PHE A 206 8.78 -27.60 -26.05
CA PHE A 206 8.11 -27.38 -24.77
C PHE A 206 7.97 -28.70 -23.99
N GLU A 207 7.67 -29.80 -24.69
CA GLU A 207 7.57 -31.13 -24.10
C GLU A 207 8.91 -31.59 -23.49
N ALA A 208 10.03 -31.41 -24.18
CA ALA A 208 11.34 -31.79 -23.65
C ALA A 208 11.71 -31.02 -22.38
N MET A 209 11.32 -29.74 -22.29
CA MET A 209 11.48 -28.97 -21.05
C MET A 209 10.64 -29.57 -19.91
N LEU A 210 9.36 -29.84 -20.15
CA LEU A 210 8.47 -30.39 -19.12
C LEU A 210 8.90 -31.79 -18.67
N THR A 211 9.34 -32.63 -19.60
CA THR A 211 9.87 -33.97 -19.30
C THR A 211 11.13 -33.87 -18.45
N ALA A 212 12.09 -33.00 -18.81
CA ALA A 212 13.29 -32.81 -18.00
C ALA A 212 12.98 -32.32 -16.56
N LEU A 213 11.99 -31.44 -16.40
CA LEU A 213 11.53 -30.99 -15.08
C LEU A 213 10.89 -32.12 -14.28
N LYS A 214 10.00 -32.91 -14.90
CA LYS A 214 9.34 -34.07 -14.27
C LYS A 214 10.34 -35.14 -13.85
N ASP A 215 11.28 -35.49 -14.73
CA ASP A 215 12.31 -36.50 -14.47
C ASP A 215 13.21 -36.08 -13.31
N ALA A 216 13.61 -34.81 -13.28
CA ALA A 216 14.42 -34.25 -12.20
C ALA A 216 13.68 -34.23 -10.85
N GLN A 217 12.39 -33.91 -10.86
CA GLN A 217 11.54 -33.96 -9.66
C GLN A 217 11.35 -35.40 -9.16
N ALA A 218 11.07 -36.35 -10.06
CA ALA A 218 10.94 -37.77 -9.73
C ALA A 218 12.24 -38.38 -9.19
N ALA A 219 13.40 -37.85 -9.61
CA ALA A 219 14.72 -38.24 -9.12
C ALA A 219 15.16 -37.53 -7.82
N ASP A 220 14.28 -36.76 -7.18
CA ASP A 220 14.57 -35.94 -5.98
C ASP A 220 15.77 -34.98 -6.18
N LYS A 221 15.92 -34.48 -7.41
CA LYS A 221 16.94 -33.49 -7.79
C LYS A 221 16.30 -32.36 -8.61
N PRO A 222 15.27 -31.67 -8.09
CA PRO A 222 14.53 -30.69 -8.88
C PRO A 222 15.42 -29.53 -9.32
N PHE A 223 15.09 -28.95 -10.48
CA PHE A 223 15.71 -27.71 -10.93
C PHE A 223 15.21 -26.53 -10.11
N ASN A 224 16.07 -25.52 -9.95
CA ASN A 224 15.71 -24.26 -9.27
C ASN A 224 15.58 -23.11 -10.27
N VAL A 225 16.20 -23.26 -11.44
CA VAL A 225 16.16 -22.26 -12.52
C VAL A 225 15.78 -22.95 -13.83
N VAL A 226 14.83 -22.37 -14.54
CA VAL A 226 14.65 -22.63 -15.98
C VAL A 226 15.16 -21.41 -16.73
N HIS A 227 16.12 -21.62 -17.63
CA HIS A 227 16.64 -20.61 -18.53
C HIS A 227 16.22 -20.94 -19.96
N PHE A 228 15.19 -20.24 -20.43
CA PHE A 228 14.72 -20.34 -21.80
C PHE A 228 15.45 -19.33 -22.68
N ILE A 229 16.03 -19.79 -23.79
CA ILE A 229 16.69 -18.99 -24.82
C ILE A 229 15.94 -19.25 -26.12
N GLY A 230 15.29 -18.25 -26.67
CA GLY A 230 14.46 -18.44 -27.86
C GLY A 230 13.75 -17.19 -28.31
N HIS A 231 12.82 -17.37 -29.25
CA HIS A 231 11.98 -16.28 -29.71
C HIS A 231 10.80 -16.05 -28.77
N GLY A 232 10.37 -14.80 -28.68
CA GLY A 232 9.19 -14.38 -27.93
C GLY A 232 8.47 -13.27 -28.66
N GLY A 233 7.23 -13.00 -28.26
CA GLY A 233 6.43 -11.97 -28.92
C GLY A 233 5.07 -11.79 -28.28
N VAL A 234 4.20 -11.07 -28.99
CA VAL A 234 2.82 -10.84 -28.60
C VAL A 234 1.91 -11.27 -29.75
N VAL A 235 1.01 -12.22 -29.49
CA VAL A 235 0.02 -12.71 -30.44
C VAL A 235 -1.37 -12.42 -29.88
N LYS A 236 -2.20 -11.67 -30.62
CA LYS A 236 -3.56 -11.26 -30.20
C LYS A 236 -3.59 -10.59 -28.80
N GLY A 237 -2.55 -9.82 -28.47
CA GLY A 237 -2.41 -9.13 -27.19
C GLY A 237 -1.90 -9.98 -26.02
N GLN A 238 -1.55 -11.25 -26.27
CA GLN A 238 -0.97 -12.16 -25.26
C GLN A 238 0.50 -12.44 -25.54
N GLY A 239 1.33 -12.43 -24.49
CA GLY A 239 2.72 -12.84 -24.59
C GLY A 239 2.85 -14.33 -24.95
N VAL A 240 3.81 -14.65 -25.81
CA VAL A 240 4.11 -16.03 -26.23
C VAL A 240 5.61 -16.30 -26.18
N LEU A 241 5.97 -17.56 -25.93
CA LEU A 241 7.30 -18.11 -26.17
C LEU A 241 7.22 -19.04 -27.37
N VAL A 242 8.26 -19.07 -28.20
CA VAL A 242 8.30 -19.93 -29.39
C VAL A 242 9.28 -21.07 -29.17
N PHE A 243 8.74 -22.28 -29.03
CA PHE A 243 9.48 -23.52 -28.92
C PHE A 243 9.61 -24.21 -30.28
N GLU A 244 10.41 -25.27 -30.34
CA GLU A 244 10.50 -26.16 -31.50
C GLU A 244 9.34 -27.17 -31.46
N GLY A 245 8.56 -27.21 -32.55
CA GLY A 245 7.48 -28.15 -32.76
C GLY A 245 7.84 -29.26 -33.76
N GLU A 246 6.82 -30.00 -34.21
CA GLU A 246 6.98 -31.07 -35.18
C GLU A 246 7.60 -30.57 -36.49
N GLY A 247 8.66 -31.25 -36.94
CA GLY A 247 9.43 -30.86 -38.12
C GLY A 247 10.20 -29.55 -37.94
N ASN A 248 10.60 -29.21 -36.70
CA ASN A 248 11.32 -27.98 -36.35
C ASN A 248 10.56 -26.68 -36.70
N ARG A 249 9.22 -26.77 -36.78
CA ARG A 249 8.35 -25.62 -37.01
C ARG A 249 8.14 -24.81 -35.72
N PRO A 250 7.85 -23.50 -35.80
CA PRO A 250 7.52 -22.70 -34.63
C PRO A 250 6.30 -23.25 -33.87
N HIS A 251 6.48 -23.53 -32.57
CA HIS A 251 5.40 -23.88 -31.65
C HIS A 251 5.20 -22.75 -30.64
N TYR A 252 4.10 -22.02 -30.77
CA TYR A 252 3.76 -20.89 -29.92
C TYR A 252 3.10 -21.37 -28.63
N VAL A 253 3.75 -21.16 -27.49
CA VAL A 253 3.21 -21.45 -26.16
C VAL A 253 2.76 -20.14 -25.52
N GLY A 254 1.49 -20.09 -25.12
CA GLY A 254 0.89 -18.89 -24.53
C GLY A 254 1.36 -18.61 -23.10
N ALA A 255 1.34 -17.35 -22.68
CA ALA A 255 1.70 -16.94 -21.31
C ALA A 255 0.98 -17.74 -20.21
N GLN A 256 -0.33 -17.96 -20.36
CA GLN A 256 -1.14 -18.70 -19.39
C GLN A 256 -0.86 -20.20 -19.39
N GLU A 257 -0.61 -20.77 -20.56
CA GLU A 257 -0.25 -22.18 -20.74
C GLU A 257 1.11 -22.46 -20.10
N CYS A 258 2.13 -21.67 -20.44
CA CYS A 258 3.46 -21.76 -19.84
C CYS A 258 3.40 -21.65 -18.31
N ALA A 259 2.67 -20.66 -17.80
CA ALA A 259 2.53 -20.46 -16.36
C ALA A 259 1.70 -21.54 -15.66
N HIS A 260 0.77 -22.19 -16.36
CA HIS A 260 0.00 -23.31 -15.84
C HIS A 260 0.86 -24.57 -15.70
N GLU A 261 1.59 -24.95 -16.75
CA GLU A 261 2.43 -26.14 -16.75
C GLU A 261 3.57 -26.03 -15.74
N LEU A 262 4.27 -24.90 -15.73
CA LEU A 262 5.39 -24.71 -14.82
C LEU A 262 4.95 -24.69 -13.35
N ALA A 263 3.69 -24.34 -13.03
CA ALA A 263 3.20 -24.26 -11.65
C ALA A 263 3.24 -25.61 -10.91
N SER A 264 3.43 -26.72 -11.65
CA SER A 264 3.63 -28.06 -11.11
C SER A 264 5.01 -28.26 -10.44
N PHE A 265 5.93 -27.31 -10.58
CA PHE A 265 7.31 -27.38 -10.08
C PHE A 265 7.59 -26.27 -9.05
N PRO A 266 7.15 -26.44 -7.79
CA PRO A 266 7.26 -25.41 -6.74
C PRO A 266 8.71 -25.08 -6.33
N GLU A 267 9.68 -25.90 -6.72
CA GLU A 267 11.12 -25.75 -6.43
C GLU A 267 11.79 -24.70 -7.33
N LEU A 268 11.12 -24.31 -8.43
CA LEU A 268 11.56 -23.24 -9.31
C LEU A 268 11.55 -21.90 -8.57
N SER A 269 12.74 -21.36 -8.35
CA SER A 269 12.98 -20.09 -7.66
C SER A 269 13.22 -18.93 -8.62
N LEU A 270 13.55 -19.24 -9.88
CA LEU A 270 13.72 -18.27 -10.96
C LEU A 270 13.34 -18.87 -12.32
N VAL A 271 12.59 -18.13 -13.11
CA VAL A 271 12.46 -18.36 -14.55
C VAL A 271 13.19 -17.24 -15.29
N TYR A 272 14.26 -17.57 -15.99
CA TYR A 272 14.98 -16.65 -16.87
C TYR A 272 14.45 -16.83 -18.29
N LEU A 273 13.77 -15.80 -18.80
CA LEU A 273 13.24 -15.71 -20.15
C LEU A 273 14.15 -14.83 -21.02
N ASP A 274 15.12 -15.44 -21.69
CA ASP A 274 15.97 -14.80 -22.70
C ASP A 274 15.28 -14.86 -24.07
N ALA A 275 14.15 -14.14 -24.15
CA ALA A 275 13.32 -14.05 -25.33
C ALA A 275 12.68 -12.68 -25.40
N CYS A 276 12.64 -12.12 -26.61
CA CYS A 276 12.11 -10.79 -26.88
C CYS A 276 10.69 -10.62 -26.34
N LYS A 277 10.38 -9.42 -25.83
CA LYS A 277 9.00 -9.01 -25.48
C LYS A 277 8.30 -9.90 -24.44
N THR A 278 9.04 -10.67 -23.66
CA THR A 278 8.50 -11.53 -22.59
C THR A 278 7.98 -10.76 -21.38
N GLY A 279 8.44 -9.51 -21.21
CA GLY A 279 7.88 -8.50 -20.30
C GLY A 279 7.15 -7.35 -21.01
N ALA A 280 6.73 -7.54 -22.27
CA ALA A 280 6.36 -6.45 -23.17
C ALA A 280 5.22 -5.55 -22.68
N GLN A 281 5.37 -4.27 -23.04
CA GLN A 281 4.37 -3.22 -22.89
C GLN A 281 3.20 -3.37 -23.87
N GLU A 282 3.39 -4.10 -24.97
CA GLU A 282 2.37 -4.28 -26.02
C GLU A 282 1.33 -5.35 -25.69
N ALA A 283 1.67 -6.28 -24.79
CA ALA A 283 0.69 -7.21 -24.26
C ALA A 283 -0.33 -6.45 -23.40
N LYS A 284 -1.57 -6.94 -23.34
CA LYS A 284 -2.55 -6.44 -22.38
C LYS A 284 -1.93 -6.46 -20.97
N PRO A 285 -2.31 -5.51 -20.09
CA PRO A 285 -1.99 -5.58 -18.67
C PRO A 285 -2.14 -7.02 -18.15
N LEU A 286 -1.07 -7.56 -17.57
CA LEU A 286 -1.00 -8.91 -16.98
C LEU A 286 -0.96 -10.12 -17.93
N ASP A 287 -0.95 -9.92 -19.25
CA ASP A 287 -0.92 -10.99 -20.26
C ASP A 287 0.48 -11.24 -20.86
N SER A 288 1.52 -10.53 -20.40
CA SER A 288 2.92 -10.90 -20.66
C SER A 288 3.27 -12.25 -19.98
N VAL A 289 4.20 -13.01 -20.54
CA VAL A 289 4.66 -14.29 -19.94
C VAL A 289 5.16 -14.09 -18.51
N ALA A 290 5.93 -13.02 -18.25
CA ALA A 290 6.43 -12.73 -16.91
C ALA A 290 5.32 -12.43 -15.89
N SER A 291 4.34 -11.60 -16.25
CA SER A 291 3.19 -11.30 -15.38
C SER A 291 2.34 -12.55 -15.10
N ALA A 292 2.13 -13.41 -16.10
CA ALA A 292 1.38 -14.65 -15.93
C ALA A 292 2.07 -15.62 -14.95
N LEU A 293 3.38 -15.78 -15.07
CA LEU A 293 4.20 -16.58 -14.14
C LEU A 293 4.13 -16.01 -12.72
N VAL A 294 4.40 -14.71 -12.53
CA VAL A 294 4.36 -14.10 -11.18
C VAL A 294 2.98 -14.29 -10.54
N ARG A 295 1.89 -14.09 -11.29
CA ARG A 295 0.51 -14.30 -10.81
C ARG A 295 0.22 -15.75 -10.42
N ARG A 296 0.86 -16.73 -11.06
CA ARG A 296 0.77 -18.15 -10.71
C ARG A 296 1.58 -18.54 -9.47
N GLY A 297 2.38 -17.62 -8.92
CA GLY A 297 3.07 -17.79 -7.65
C GLY A 297 4.59 -17.93 -7.76
N PHE A 298 5.14 -17.82 -8.97
CA PHE A 298 6.58 -17.92 -9.19
C PHE A 298 7.34 -16.84 -8.40
N PRO A 299 8.41 -17.21 -7.69
CA PRO A 299 9.17 -16.26 -6.87
C PRO A 299 9.80 -15.13 -7.67
N ASN A 300 10.49 -15.46 -8.77
CA ASN A 300 11.21 -14.49 -9.57
C ASN A 300 11.13 -14.87 -11.05
N VAL A 301 10.99 -13.86 -11.90
CA VAL A 301 11.06 -13.99 -13.34
C VAL A 301 11.96 -12.88 -13.87
N LEU A 302 13.06 -13.25 -14.52
CA LEU A 302 13.90 -12.32 -15.26
C LEU A 302 13.49 -12.41 -16.72
N CYS A 303 13.00 -11.31 -17.30
CA CYS A 303 12.46 -11.29 -18.66
C CYS A 303 13.02 -10.11 -19.46
N MET A 304 12.81 -10.11 -20.78
CA MET A 304 13.22 -9.01 -21.65
C MET A 304 12.04 -8.11 -21.97
N LYS A 305 12.23 -6.80 -21.75
CA LYS A 305 11.23 -5.78 -22.06
C LYS A 305 10.98 -5.66 -23.56
N ASN A 306 12.07 -5.54 -24.33
CA ASN A 306 12.09 -5.32 -25.76
C ASN A 306 12.96 -6.39 -26.46
N ASN A 307 13.24 -6.20 -27.75
CA ASN A 307 14.18 -7.04 -28.48
C ASN A 307 15.59 -6.93 -27.86
N ILE A 308 16.41 -7.95 -28.06
CA ILE A 308 17.82 -7.96 -27.66
C ILE A 308 18.64 -8.69 -28.72
N LYS A 309 19.86 -8.21 -29.00
CA LYS A 309 20.79 -8.92 -29.90
C LYS A 309 21.45 -10.08 -29.15
N ASP A 310 21.68 -11.18 -29.86
CA ASP A 310 22.28 -12.40 -29.31
C ASP A 310 23.57 -12.14 -28.53
N ASP A 311 24.49 -11.34 -29.08
CA ASP A 311 25.77 -11.06 -28.42
C ASP A 311 25.63 -10.36 -27.06
N HIS A 312 24.59 -9.53 -26.89
CA HIS A 312 24.24 -8.90 -25.62
C HIS A 312 23.55 -9.88 -24.67
N ALA A 313 22.63 -10.69 -25.16
CA ALA A 313 21.94 -11.73 -24.40
C ALA A 313 22.91 -12.76 -23.80
N ILE A 314 23.87 -13.22 -24.60
CA ILE A 314 24.96 -14.13 -24.18
C ILE A 314 25.80 -13.50 -23.06
N ARG A 315 26.15 -12.21 -23.18
CA ARG A 315 26.95 -11.50 -22.16
C ARG A 315 26.18 -11.26 -20.87
N LEU A 316 24.89 -10.93 -20.98
CA LEU A 316 24.01 -10.75 -19.83
C LEU A 316 23.90 -12.04 -19.03
N SER A 317 23.54 -13.14 -19.69
CA SER A 317 23.39 -14.44 -19.03
C SER A 317 24.71 -14.92 -18.42
N ALA A 318 25.83 -14.78 -19.14
CA ALA A 318 27.16 -15.12 -18.62
C ALA A 318 27.51 -14.34 -17.33
N ALA A 319 27.37 -13.00 -17.35
CA ALA A 319 27.67 -12.17 -16.19
C ALA A 319 26.68 -12.39 -15.02
N PHE A 320 25.41 -12.63 -15.33
CA PHE A 320 24.38 -12.97 -14.35
C PHE A 320 24.73 -14.26 -13.61
N TYR A 321 25.02 -15.35 -14.33
CA TYR A 321 25.36 -16.62 -13.69
C TYR A 321 26.73 -16.58 -13.00
N ALA A 322 27.71 -15.83 -13.50
CA ALA A 322 28.96 -15.59 -12.78
C ALA A 322 28.71 -14.91 -11.42
N ALA A 323 27.82 -13.92 -11.38
CA ALA A 323 27.45 -13.23 -10.13
C ALA A 323 26.71 -14.17 -9.16
N LEU A 324 25.77 -14.98 -9.66
CA LEU A 324 25.09 -15.98 -8.84
C LEU A 324 26.05 -17.05 -8.30
N ALA A 325 27.01 -17.52 -9.10
CA ALA A 325 28.04 -18.45 -8.65
C ALA A 325 28.94 -17.85 -7.55
N GLN A 326 29.09 -16.52 -7.51
CA GLN A 326 29.78 -15.81 -6.42
C GLN A 326 28.93 -15.65 -5.15
N GLY A 327 27.67 -16.13 -5.16
CA GLY A 327 26.74 -16.00 -4.05
C GLY A 327 26.14 -14.61 -3.91
N LEU A 328 26.18 -13.79 -4.97
CA LEU A 328 25.50 -12.50 -4.96
C LEU A 328 23.98 -12.69 -4.98
N PRO A 329 23.21 -11.81 -4.31
CA PRO A 329 21.75 -11.77 -4.42
C PRO A 329 21.30 -11.61 -5.88
N LEU A 330 20.06 -12.04 -6.17
CA LEU A 330 19.49 -12.03 -7.51
C LEU A 330 19.49 -10.63 -8.13
N GLU A 331 19.08 -9.62 -7.35
CA GLU A 331 19.04 -8.22 -7.75
C GLU A 331 20.42 -7.67 -8.13
N GLU A 332 21.45 -8.09 -7.40
CA GLU A 332 22.83 -7.72 -7.69
C GLU A 332 23.39 -8.47 -8.89
N ALA A 333 22.97 -9.72 -9.12
CA ALA A 333 23.33 -10.47 -10.30
C ALA A 333 22.77 -9.82 -11.58
N VAL A 334 21.53 -9.31 -11.53
CA VAL A 334 20.96 -8.50 -12.62
C VAL A 334 21.80 -7.24 -12.83
N THR A 335 22.13 -6.52 -11.77
CA THR A 335 22.97 -5.30 -11.83
C THR A 335 24.35 -5.59 -12.45
N ALA A 336 24.98 -6.70 -12.07
CA ALA A 336 26.25 -7.14 -12.63
C ALA A 336 26.13 -7.43 -14.13
N ALA A 337 25.04 -8.09 -14.54
CA ALA A 337 24.75 -8.34 -15.95
C ALA A 337 24.61 -7.03 -16.75
N ARG A 338 23.82 -6.06 -16.25
CA ARG A 338 23.66 -4.74 -16.90
C ARG A 338 25.01 -4.05 -17.12
N ARG A 339 25.86 -4.05 -16.08
CA ARG A 339 27.21 -3.46 -16.14
C ARG A 339 28.13 -4.16 -17.13
N ALA A 340 27.98 -5.47 -17.33
CA ALA A 340 28.79 -6.22 -18.29
C ALA A 340 28.52 -5.78 -19.74
N VAL A 341 27.28 -5.44 -20.08
CA VAL A 341 26.91 -4.94 -21.42
C VAL A 341 27.45 -3.53 -21.67
N VAL A 342 27.31 -2.63 -20.70
CA VAL A 342 27.77 -1.22 -20.82
C VAL A 342 29.26 -1.11 -21.12
N ARG A 343 30.08 -2.02 -20.58
CA ARG A 343 31.55 -2.00 -20.75
C ARG A 343 32.03 -2.15 -22.19
N ILE A 344 31.19 -2.67 -23.08
CA ILE A 344 31.58 -3.00 -24.47
C ILE A 344 30.89 -2.09 -25.47
N GLN A 345 29.69 -1.59 -25.14
CA GLN A 345 28.98 -0.60 -25.94
C GLN A 345 28.35 0.45 -25.04
N THR A 346 29.07 1.55 -24.84
CA THR A 346 28.67 2.64 -23.93
C THR A 346 27.36 3.33 -24.34
N PHE A 347 26.99 3.26 -25.62
CA PHE A 347 25.82 3.94 -26.18
C PHE A 347 24.61 3.04 -26.42
N ASN A 348 24.74 1.72 -26.22
CA ASN A 348 23.63 0.79 -26.46
C ASN A 348 22.79 0.59 -25.19
N LEU A 349 21.46 0.68 -25.30
CA LEU A 349 20.52 0.51 -24.19
C LEU A 349 20.14 -0.94 -23.86
N CYS A 350 20.76 -1.93 -24.51
CA CYS A 350 20.58 -3.36 -24.20
C CYS A 350 20.73 -3.70 -22.71
N TRP A 351 21.54 -2.94 -21.96
CA TRP A 351 21.67 -3.13 -20.50
C TRP A 351 20.36 -2.87 -19.74
N SER A 352 19.45 -2.06 -20.29
CA SER A 352 18.17 -1.72 -19.65
C SER A 352 17.05 -2.68 -20.02
N VAL A 353 17.30 -3.69 -20.88
CA VAL A 353 16.29 -4.63 -21.40
C VAL A 353 15.85 -5.65 -20.36
N PRO A 354 16.77 -6.22 -19.55
CA PRO A 354 16.38 -7.20 -18.55
C PRO A 354 15.56 -6.56 -17.44
N ILE A 355 14.41 -7.17 -17.16
CA ILE A 355 13.46 -6.78 -16.13
C ILE A 355 13.31 -7.92 -15.15
N LEU A 356 13.57 -7.62 -13.87
CA LEU A 356 13.31 -8.55 -12.79
C LEU A 356 11.90 -8.31 -12.23
N PHE A 357 11.02 -9.29 -12.43
CA PHE A 357 9.82 -9.41 -11.63
C PHE A 357 10.11 -10.31 -10.42
N SER A 358 9.67 -9.89 -9.25
CA SER A 358 9.78 -10.66 -8.02
C SER A 358 8.47 -10.64 -7.25
N ARG A 359 8.15 -11.76 -6.61
CA ARG A 359 7.03 -11.85 -5.67
C ARG A 359 7.54 -11.45 -4.29
N ARG A 360 6.93 -10.42 -3.72
CA ARG A 360 7.00 -10.17 -2.28
C ARG A 360 5.63 -10.42 -1.68
N ILE A 361 5.60 -11.10 -0.55
CA ILE A 361 4.47 -10.96 0.36
C ILE A 361 4.58 -9.53 0.86
N ALA A 362 3.80 -8.62 0.29
CA ALA A 362 3.66 -7.31 0.91
C ALA A 362 3.28 -7.55 2.37
N PRO A 363 3.89 -6.85 3.35
CA PRO A 363 3.22 -6.71 4.63
C PRO A 363 1.80 -6.27 4.29
N ARG A 364 0.79 -7.02 4.74
CA ARG A 364 -0.61 -6.79 4.40
C ARG A 364 -0.93 -5.30 4.51
N PHE A 365 -0.89 -4.57 3.41
CA PHE A 365 -1.58 -3.28 3.26
C PHE A 365 -3.06 -3.56 2.96
N GLN A 366 -3.65 -4.51 3.70
CA GLN A 366 -5.12 -4.59 3.88
C GLN A 366 -5.65 -3.36 4.63
N SER A 367 -4.76 -2.46 5.06
CA SER A 367 -5.08 -1.27 5.82
C SER A 367 -5.66 -0.15 4.96
N GLU A 368 -5.22 0.18 3.74
CA GLU A 368 -5.61 1.47 3.13
C GLU A 368 -7.13 1.65 2.96
N ARG A 369 -7.87 0.66 2.41
CA ARG A 369 -9.34 0.77 2.34
C ARG A 369 -10.00 0.81 3.72
N ALA A 370 -9.53 -0.03 4.66
CA ALA A 370 -10.02 -0.03 6.04
C ALA A 370 -9.63 1.26 6.80
N TRP A 371 -8.54 1.89 6.40
CA TRP A 371 -7.95 3.08 6.98
C TRP A 371 -8.66 4.33 6.48
N HIS A 372 -8.92 4.43 5.18
CA HIS A 372 -9.82 5.44 4.63
C HIS A 372 -11.24 5.28 5.18
N ALA A 373 -11.76 4.05 5.29
CA ALA A 373 -13.04 3.81 5.94
C ALA A 373 -13.03 4.24 7.41
N PHE A 374 -11.94 3.96 8.14
CA PHE A 374 -11.73 4.42 9.51
C PHE A 374 -11.71 5.96 9.61
N HIS A 375 -10.96 6.65 8.74
CA HIS A 375 -10.89 8.12 8.74
C HIS A 375 -12.23 8.77 8.39
N ARG A 376 -12.96 8.20 7.43
CA ARG A 376 -14.33 8.65 7.08
C ARG A 376 -15.27 8.46 8.27
N LEU A 377 -15.21 7.30 8.93
CA LEU A 377 -16.04 7.01 10.10
C LEU A 377 -15.72 7.95 11.27
N TRP A 378 -14.44 8.19 11.54
CA TRP A 378 -14.02 9.13 12.57
C TRP A 378 -14.45 10.57 12.25
N THR A 379 -14.24 11.03 11.01
CA THR A 379 -14.66 12.38 10.57
C THR A 379 -16.17 12.55 10.68
N PHE A 380 -16.94 11.59 10.17
CA PHE A 380 -18.40 11.64 10.18
C PHE A 380 -18.95 11.66 11.61
N THR A 381 -18.45 10.76 12.48
CA THR A 381 -18.89 10.71 13.88
C THR A 381 -18.52 11.98 14.65
N GLY A 382 -17.33 12.54 14.41
CA GLY A 382 -16.90 13.79 15.03
C GLY A 382 -17.72 15.00 14.60
N LEU A 383 -18.01 15.14 13.30
CA LEU A 383 -18.83 16.23 12.77
C LEU A 383 -20.30 16.09 13.19
N ALA A 384 -20.85 14.88 13.19
CA ALA A 384 -22.19 14.62 13.71
C ALA A 384 -22.30 14.99 15.19
N LEU A 385 -21.29 14.65 15.99
CA LEU A 385 -21.25 15.00 17.41
C LEU A 385 -21.15 16.52 17.63
N ALA A 386 -20.30 17.21 16.86
CA ALA A 386 -20.17 18.66 16.91
C ALA A 386 -21.49 19.35 16.52
N TYR A 387 -22.16 18.86 15.47
CA TYR A 387 -23.45 19.35 15.02
C TYR A 387 -24.55 19.17 16.09
N VAL A 388 -24.69 17.96 16.63
CA VAL A 388 -25.67 17.67 17.71
C VAL A 388 -25.39 18.57 18.93
N THR A 389 -24.12 18.72 19.31
CA THR A 389 -23.73 19.58 20.42
C THR A 389 -24.11 21.04 20.18
N PHE A 390 -23.74 21.60 19.03
CA PHE A 390 -24.00 22.99 18.68
C PHE A 390 -25.50 23.32 18.63
N THR A 391 -26.28 22.45 17.99
CA THR A 391 -27.72 22.65 17.79
C THR A 391 -28.49 22.61 19.09
N ILE A 392 -28.20 21.63 19.96
CA ILE A 392 -28.84 21.50 21.26
C ILE A 392 -28.40 22.63 22.19
N TYR A 393 -27.09 22.95 22.21
CA TYR A 393 -26.59 24.07 22.97
C TYR A 393 -27.31 25.36 22.57
N GLY A 394 -27.41 25.66 21.28
CA GLY A 394 -28.11 26.84 20.78
C GLY A 394 -29.58 26.89 21.20
N LYS A 395 -30.29 25.74 21.15
CA LYS A 395 -31.66 25.66 21.66
C LYS A 395 -31.73 25.94 23.17
N THR A 396 -30.76 25.45 23.95
CA THR A 396 -30.72 25.72 25.39
C THR A 396 -30.43 27.18 25.77
N GLN A 397 -29.83 27.93 24.83
CA GLN A 397 -29.57 29.37 24.93
C GLN A 397 -30.67 30.23 24.29
N GLY A 398 -31.67 29.62 23.67
CA GLY A 398 -32.78 30.34 23.04
C GLY A 398 -32.49 30.93 21.66
N TRP A 399 -31.53 30.39 20.91
CA TRP A 399 -31.13 30.91 19.58
C TRP A 399 -32.17 30.72 18.45
N GLY A 400 -33.37 30.21 18.74
CA GLY A 400 -34.42 30.08 17.72
C GLY A 400 -34.12 29.08 16.58
N LEU A 401 -33.24 28.10 16.81
CA LEU A 401 -32.93 27.05 15.82
C LEU A 401 -34.08 26.01 15.76
N ASP A 402 -34.86 26.04 14.68
CA ASP A 402 -35.90 25.05 14.38
C ASP A 402 -35.33 23.93 13.50
N LEU A 403 -34.77 22.92 14.17
CA LEU A 403 -34.22 21.72 13.56
C LEU A 403 -35.00 20.49 14.03
N PRO A 404 -34.97 19.36 13.29
CA PRO A 404 -35.73 18.16 13.65
C PRO A 404 -35.42 17.61 15.06
N LEU A 405 -34.21 17.87 15.56
CA LEU A 405 -33.75 17.45 16.90
C LEU A 405 -34.13 18.45 18.01
N THR A 406 -34.67 19.61 17.68
CA THR A 406 -34.92 20.74 18.61
C THR A 406 -36.37 21.23 18.60
N GLU A 407 -37.32 20.45 18.10
CA GLU A 407 -38.77 20.76 18.15
C GLU A 407 -39.30 20.88 19.59
N LYS A 408 -38.58 20.28 20.56
CA LYS A 408 -38.91 20.27 21.98
C LYS A 408 -38.24 21.44 22.72
N GLY A 409 -38.74 21.71 23.93
CA GLY A 409 -38.23 22.73 24.84
C GLY A 409 -36.75 22.66 25.18
N SER A 410 -36.23 23.73 25.79
CA SER A 410 -34.81 23.83 26.15
C SER A 410 -34.32 22.71 27.07
N TYR A 411 -35.15 22.24 28.00
CA TYR A 411 -34.82 21.15 28.93
C TYR A 411 -34.90 19.78 28.26
N ALA A 412 -35.92 19.61 27.43
CA ALA A 412 -36.11 18.42 26.62
C ALA A 412 -34.94 18.18 25.67
N ALA A 413 -34.52 19.23 24.96
CA ALA A 413 -33.38 19.19 24.04
C ALA A 413 -32.09 18.75 24.76
N ALA A 414 -31.85 19.22 25.99
CA ALA A 414 -30.69 18.80 26.77
C ALA A 414 -30.69 17.29 27.08
N ILE A 415 -31.85 16.71 27.40
CA ILE A 415 -31.98 15.27 27.65
C ILE A 415 -31.72 14.47 26.37
N TYR A 416 -32.32 14.85 25.23
CA TYR A 416 -32.04 14.20 23.96
C TYR A 416 -30.56 14.31 23.55
N GLY A 417 -29.91 15.43 23.90
CA GLY A 417 -28.48 15.63 23.69
C GLY A 417 -27.59 14.70 24.50
N LEU A 418 -28.02 14.32 25.70
CA LEU A 418 -27.32 13.30 26.51
C LEU A 418 -27.56 11.90 25.94
N LEU A 419 -28.82 11.57 25.61
CA LEU A 419 -29.19 10.24 25.10
C LEU A 419 -28.50 9.90 23.76
N LEU A 420 -28.40 10.88 22.86
CA LEU A 420 -27.73 10.72 21.57
C LEU A 420 -26.22 11.00 21.68
N GLY A 421 -25.84 11.99 22.48
CA GLY A 421 -24.46 12.47 22.57
C GLY A 421 -23.53 11.51 23.31
N ILE A 422 -23.98 10.89 24.42
CA ILE A 422 -23.10 10.01 25.21
C ILE A 422 -22.63 8.78 24.40
N PRO A 423 -23.49 7.98 23.77
CA PRO A 423 -23.04 6.82 23.00
C PRO A 423 -22.15 7.21 21.81
N LEU A 424 -22.52 8.29 21.10
CA LEU A 424 -21.75 8.80 19.96
C LEU A 424 -20.38 9.31 20.40
N PHE A 425 -20.30 9.97 21.56
CA PHE A 425 -19.04 10.49 22.08
C PHE A 425 -18.13 9.38 22.59
N LEU A 426 -18.67 8.38 23.30
CA LEU A 426 -17.91 7.19 23.71
C LEU A 426 -17.31 6.47 22.50
N TRP A 427 -18.10 6.32 21.43
CA TRP A 427 -17.63 5.75 20.16
C TRP A 427 -16.50 6.58 19.55
N HIS A 428 -16.67 7.90 19.47
CA HIS A 428 -15.67 8.81 18.91
C HIS A 428 -14.37 8.84 19.74
N LEU A 429 -14.47 8.81 21.07
CA LEU A 429 -13.33 8.70 21.98
C LEU A 429 -12.59 7.37 21.80
N TRP A 430 -13.32 6.27 21.65
CA TRP A 430 -12.72 4.96 21.39
C TRP A 430 -11.93 4.93 20.08
N LEU A 431 -12.51 5.44 18.98
CA LEU A 431 -11.81 5.57 17.69
C LEU A 431 -10.53 6.42 17.82
N THR A 432 -10.63 7.55 18.52
CA THR A 432 -9.49 8.45 18.76
C THR A 432 -8.38 7.77 19.56
N ILE A 433 -8.73 7.04 20.63
CA ILE A 433 -7.78 6.25 21.42
C ILE A 433 -7.12 5.17 20.57
N PHE A 434 -7.90 4.43 19.77
CA PHE A 434 -7.38 3.40 18.89
C PHE A 434 -6.35 3.96 17.91
N TYR A 435 -6.65 5.09 17.28
CA TYR A 435 -5.73 5.76 16.36
C TYR A 435 -4.45 6.23 17.06
N ALA A 436 -4.58 6.92 18.19
CA ALA A 436 -3.45 7.45 18.97
C ALA A 436 -2.51 6.32 19.44
N GLN A 437 -3.08 5.16 19.80
CA GLN A 437 -2.30 3.99 20.19
C GLN A 437 -1.48 3.36 19.06
N ASN A 438 -1.91 3.52 17.81
CA ASN A 438 -1.16 3.09 16.63
C ASN A 438 -0.10 4.12 16.20
N HIS A 439 -0.19 5.37 16.68
CA HIS A 439 0.69 6.49 16.33
C HIS A 439 1.56 6.98 17.50
N ARG A 440 1.81 6.14 18.51
CA ARG A 440 2.49 6.53 19.78
C ARG A 440 3.85 7.21 19.61
N ASN A 441 4.55 6.96 18.50
CA ASN A 441 5.89 7.53 18.26
C ASN A 441 5.87 8.95 17.64
N GLN A 442 4.70 9.45 17.26
CA GLN A 442 4.48 10.76 16.64
C GLN A 442 4.21 11.85 17.70
N PRO A 443 4.35 13.15 17.38
CA PRO A 443 3.90 14.25 18.25
C PRO A 443 2.37 14.28 18.41
N TRP A 444 1.87 14.97 19.45
CA TRP A 444 0.44 14.95 19.83
C TRP A 444 -0.53 15.27 18.67
N TYR A 445 -0.19 16.25 17.82
CA TYR A 445 -1.03 16.65 16.69
C TYR A 445 -1.13 15.54 15.63
N ALA A 446 -0.06 14.74 15.44
CA ALA A 446 -0.06 13.61 14.52
C ALA A 446 -0.56 12.30 15.16
N ARG A 447 -0.96 12.34 16.44
CA ARG A 447 -1.66 11.23 17.14
C ARG A 447 -3.18 11.39 17.09
N LEU A 448 -3.69 12.43 16.44
CA LEU A 448 -5.10 12.61 16.15
C LEU A 448 -5.35 12.32 14.67
N PRO A 449 -6.47 11.66 14.31
CA PRO A 449 -6.84 11.52 12.91
C PRO A 449 -7.08 12.89 12.27
N PRO A 450 -6.71 13.08 11.00
CA PRO A 450 -7.05 14.30 10.27
C PRO A 450 -8.51 14.28 9.82
N LEU A 451 -9.19 15.43 9.87
CA LEU A 451 -10.51 15.58 9.26
C LEU A 451 -10.39 15.35 7.74
N PHE A 452 -11.38 14.63 7.19
CA PHE A 452 -11.52 14.34 5.75
C PHE A 452 -10.43 13.44 5.15
N ALA A 453 -9.66 12.73 5.98
CA ALA A 453 -8.55 11.88 5.52
C ALA A 453 -7.50 12.63 4.67
N LEU A 454 -7.38 13.95 4.86
CA LEU A 454 -6.41 14.77 4.16
C LEU A 454 -4.99 14.49 4.69
N GLU A 455 -4.04 14.33 3.78
CA GLU A 455 -2.63 14.17 4.12
C GLU A 455 -2.02 15.52 4.50
N TRP A 456 -2.03 15.85 5.80
CA TRP A 456 -1.47 17.11 6.28
C TRP A 456 0.03 17.01 6.52
N ASN A 457 0.79 17.95 5.94
CA ASN A 457 2.19 18.15 6.31
C ASN A 457 2.30 19.01 7.57
N TYR A 458 2.46 18.36 8.73
CA TYR A 458 2.57 19.02 10.03
C TYR A 458 3.86 19.83 10.26
N ALA A 459 4.75 19.95 9.27
CA ALA A 459 5.84 20.92 9.30
C ALA A 459 5.31 22.37 9.24
N TYR A 460 4.22 22.58 8.52
CA TYR A 460 3.58 23.89 8.42
C TYR A 460 2.81 24.23 9.70
N LYS A 461 2.85 25.52 10.08
CA LYS A 461 2.09 26.01 11.24
C LYS A 461 0.59 25.86 11.01
N ASP A 462 0.12 26.08 9.78
CA ASP A 462 -1.30 26.03 9.43
C ASP A 462 -1.90 24.63 9.57
N ALA A 463 -1.16 23.59 9.18
CA ALA A 463 -1.57 22.21 9.39
C ALA A 463 -1.71 21.85 10.87
N ARG A 464 -0.79 22.35 11.72
CA ARG A 464 -0.87 22.16 13.19
C ARG A 464 -2.01 22.96 13.80
N LEU A 465 -2.26 24.18 13.30
CA LEU A 465 -3.38 25.01 13.71
C LEU A 465 -4.71 24.34 13.33
N PHE A 466 -4.84 23.85 12.11
CA PHE A 466 -6.01 23.12 11.65
C PHE A 466 -6.27 21.87 12.51
N GLN A 467 -5.22 21.14 12.89
CA GLN A 467 -5.37 19.98 13.77
C GLN A 467 -5.80 20.38 15.20
N ALA A 468 -5.31 21.51 15.72
CA ALA A 468 -5.75 22.07 16.99
C ALA A 468 -7.22 22.51 16.93
N VAL A 469 -7.64 23.14 15.83
CA VAL A 469 -9.05 23.50 15.58
C VAL A 469 -9.91 22.26 15.46
N SER A 470 -9.45 21.23 14.75
CA SER A 470 -10.17 19.94 14.64
C SER A 470 -10.37 19.30 16.01
N PHE A 471 -9.31 19.25 16.82
CA PHE A 471 -9.39 18.79 18.22
C PHE A 471 -10.40 19.60 19.04
N LEU A 472 -10.39 20.94 18.92
CA LEU A 472 -11.33 21.82 19.59
C LEU A 472 -12.78 21.49 19.18
N VAL A 473 -13.04 21.38 17.87
CA VAL A 473 -14.39 21.21 17.32
C VAL A 473 -14.97 19.84 17.61
N VAL A 474 -14.21 18.76 17.44
CA VAL A 474 -14.77 17.38 17.51
C VAL A 474 -14.56 16.68 18.85
N LEU A 475 -13.71 17.20 19.73
CA LEU A 475 -13.41 16.56 21.03
C LEU A 475 -13.62 17.48 22.23
N VAL A 476 -13.29 18.78 22.15
CA VAL A 476 -13.43 19.70 23.30
C VAL A 476 -14.84 20.28 23.40
N LEU A 477 -15.37 20.85 22.32
CA LEU A 477 -16.72 21.42 22.32
C LEU A 477 -17.80 20.38 22.70
N PRO A 478 -17.78 19.14 22.18
CA PRO A 478 -18.68 18.09 22.64
C PRO A 478 -18.59 17.77 24.13
N ALA A 479 -17.38 17.73 24.70
CA ALA A 479 -17.20 17.49 26.13
C ALA A 479 -17.83 18.61 26.98
N LEU A 480 -17.62 19.87 26.59
CA LEU A 480 -18.25 21.02 27.25
C LEU A 480 -19.77 21.01 27.08
N GLY A 481 -20.25 20.58 25.90
CA GLY A 481 -21.66 20.36 25.62
C GLY A 481 -22.31 19.37 26.58
N GLN A 482 -21.69 18.20 26.80
CA GLN A 482 -22.21 17.20 27.75
C GLN A 482 -22.30 17.78 29.17
N ILE A 483 -21.26 18.47 29.65
CA ILE A 483 -21.26 19.13 30.97
C ILE A 483 -22.42 20.13 31.08
N HIS A 484 -22.63 20.95 30.04
CA HIS A 484 -23.73 21.90 29.98
C HIS A 484 -25.09 21.20 30.00
N PHE A 485 -25.28 20.13 29.22
CA PHE A 485 -26.54 19.39 29.16
C PHE A 485 -26.87 18.71 30.50
N VAL A 486 -25.88 18.13 31.18
CA VAL A 486 -26.04 17.60 32.53
C VAL A 486 -26.47 18.70 33.52
N ASN A 487 -25.81 19.86 33.49
CA ASN A 487 -26.15 20.98 34.37
C ASN A 487 -27.56 21.51 34.08
N LYS A 488 -27.93 21.63 32.81
CA LYS A 488 -29.28 22.05 32.40
C LYS A 488 -30.34 21.04 32.86
N MET A 489 -30.06 19.75 32.73
CA MET A 489 -30.92 18.66 33.20
C MET A 489 -31.02 18.59 34.73
N LYS A 490 -29.97 18.94 35.49
CA LYS A 490 -30.08 19.03 36.96
C LYS A 490 -30.99 20.17 37.42
N ASN A 491 -31.07 21.25 36.64
CA ASN A 491 -31.81 22.45 36.98
C ASN A 491 -33.28 22.45 36.51
N GLY A 492 -33.71 21.44 35.75
CA GLY A 492 -35.11 21.30 35.38
C GLY A 492 -35.93 20.59 36.45
N SER A 493 -37.25 20.72 36.36
CA SER A 493 -38.19 20.14 37.31
C SER A 493 -38.79 18.86 36.77
N THR A 494 -38.94 17.85 37.63
CA THR A 494 -39.64 16.61 37.29
C THR A 494 -41.06 16.65 37.85
N PHE A 495 -42.04 16.39 36.99
CA PHE A 495 -43.46 16.26 37.32
C PHE A 495 -43.86 14.78 37.28
N ILE A 496 -44.68 14.37 38.23
CA ILE A 496 -45.29 13.04 38.26
C ILE A 496 -46.77 13.24 37.98
N HIS A 497 -47.25 12.62 36.91
CA HIS A 497 -48.67 12.55 36.63
C HIS A 497 -49.16 11.13 36.92
N LYS A 498 -50.30 11.04 37.63
CA LYS A 498 -51.06 9.79 37.76
C LYS A 498 -52.03 9.67 36.59
N LEU A 499 -52.13 8.49 36.01
CA LEU A 499 -53.21 8.14 35.07
C LEU A 499 -54.51 7.92 35.85
N ASP A 500 -55.24 8.99 36.18
CA ASP A 500 -56.67 8.90 36.47
C ASP A 500 -57.34 10.27 36.25
N ASP A 501 -57.92 10.47 35.06
CA ASP A 501 -59.38 10.56 34.88
C ASP A 501 -59.70 10.90 33.41
N ARG A 502 -60.73 10.25 32.87
CA ARG A 502 -61.20 10.47 31.49
C ARG A 502 -61.72 11.91 31.37
N LYS A 503 -61.11 12.70 30.48
CA LYS A 503 -61.38 14.12 30.13
C LYS A 503 -60.60 15.14 30.95
N LEU A 504 -59.37 15.43 30.54
CA LEU A 504 -58.71 16.69 30.87
C LEU A 504 -58.30 17.40 29.58
N THR A 505 -59.18 18.28 29.11
CA THR A 505 -58.84 19.40 28.22
C THR A 505 -58.22 20.58 29.00
N GLN A 506 -57.96 20.44 30.31
CA GLN A 506 -57.14 21.35 31.12
C GLN A 506 -56.46 20.57 32.27
N PRO A 507 -55.24 20.94 32.71
CA PRO A 507 -54.53 20.24 33.77
C PRO A 507 -55.22 20.41 35.14
N SER A 508 -55.40 19.31 35.88
CA SER A 508 -55.95 19.28 37.23
C SER A 508 -55.08 20.07 38.23
N PRO A 509 -55.65 20.84 39.19
CA PRO A 509 -54.90 21.63 40.17
C PRO A 509 -54.22 20.82 41.28
N ILE A 510 -54.31 19.47 41.26
CA ILE A 510 -53.68 18.60 42.26
C ILE A 510 -52.32 18.09 41.76
N GLY A 511 -51.55 19.00 41.16
CA GLY A 511 -50.15 18.76 40.79
C GLY A 511 -49.28 18.81 42.05
N VAL A 512 -48.77 17.66 42.49
CA VAL A 512 -47.76 17.61 43.56
C VAL A 512 -46.59 18.50 43.14
N ARG A 513 -46.30 19.48 44.01
CA ARG A 513 -45.25 20.52 43.89
C ARG A 513 -43.99 20.03 43.17
N ALA A 514 -43.47 20.90 42.29
CA ALA A 514 -42.11 20.85 41.78
C ALA A 514 -41.12 20.54 42.92
N GLN A 515 -40.54 19.34 42.89
CA GLN A 515 -39.43 19.00 43.77
C GLN A 515 -38.19 18.87 42.89
N HIS A 516 -37.15 19.64 43.22
CA HIS A 516 -35.82 19.42 42.65
C HIS A 516 -35.41 17.96 42.92
N PHE A 517 -35.10 17.21 41.87
CA PHE A 517 -34.39 15.92 41.88
C PHE A 517 -34.62 15.01 43.12
N VAL A 518 -35.76 14.31 43.19
CA VAL A 518 -36.03 13.39 44.31
C VAL A 518 -35.69 11.96 43.95
N TRP A 519 -34.77 11.36 44.70
CA TRP A 519 -34.46 9.93 44.64
C TRP A 519 -35.70 9.10 45.02
N ARG A 520 -36.09 8.15 44.17
CA ARG A 520 -37.20 7.21 44.43
C ARG A 520 -36.74 5.76 44.28
N PRO A 521 -37.28 4.82 45.09
CA PRO A 521 -36.98 3.39 44.95
C PRO A 521 -37.42 2.84 43.59
N ALA A 522 -36.75 1.79 43.11
CA ALA A 522 -37.05 1.16 41.82
C ALA A 522 -38.52 0.75 41.66
N SER A 523 -39.18 0.32 42.74
CA SER A 523 -40.59 -0.06 42.75
C SER A 523 -41.56 1.06 42.34
N TYR A 524 -41.17 2.33 42.52
CA TYR A 524 -41.97 3.49 42.14
C TYR A 524 -41.91 3.78 40.63
N VAL A 525 -40.85 3.30 39.97
CA VAL A 525 -40.53 3.56 38.54
C VAL A 525 -41.15 2.50 37.63
N PHE A 526 -41.39 1.30 38.14
CA PHE A 526 -42.04 0.20 37.41
C PHE A 526 -43.55 0.12 37.65
N ASN A 527 -44.15 1.12 38.30
CA ASN A 527 -45.59 1.21 38.43
C ASN A 527 -46.18 1.77 37.11
N PRO A 528 -47.01 1.00 36.37
CA PRO A 528 -47.56 1.42 35.08
C PRO A 528 -48.51 2.64 35.16
N ASP A 529 -49.01 2.98 36.36
CA ASP A 529 -49.92 4.10 36.57
C ASP A 529 -49.20 5.46 36.72
N ASN A 530 -47.87 5.44 36.81
CA ASN A 530 -47.03 6.62 36.93
C ASN A 530 -46.33 6.93 35.60
N TYR A 531 -46.42 8.18 35.12
CA TYR A 531 -45.52 8.67 34.07
C TYR A 531 -44.77 9.92 34.55
N PHE A 532 -43.47 9.94 34.27
CA PHE A 532 -42.56 11.01 34.65
C PHE A 532 -42.40 11.98 33.47
N VAL A 533 -42.60 13.25 33.75
CA VAL A 533 -42.48 14.32 32.77
C VAL A 533 -41.42 15.31 33.24
N PHE A 534 -40.41 15.58 32.44
CA PHE A 534 -39.36 16.55 32.76
C PHE A 534 -39.58 17.86 31.97
N GLY A 535 -39.55 19.02 32.64
CA GLY A 535 -39.77 20.33 32.00
C GLY A 535 -39.65 21.54 32.94
N ALA A 536 -39.90 22.75 32.42
CA ALA A 536 -39.99 23.96 33.23
C ALA A 536 -41.40 24.09 33.84
N SER A 537 -41.51 24.52 35.10
CA SER A 537 -42.80 24.57 35.85
C SER A 537 -43.82 25.60 35.36
N SER A 538 -43.65 26.17 34.17
CA SER A 538 -44.44 27.31 33.68
C SER A 538 -44.55 27.42 32.14
N PHE A 539 -43.96 26.52 31.35
CA PHE A 539 -44.01 26.58 29.88
C PHE A 539 -44.68 25.31 29.34
N GLY A 540 -45.61 25.47 28.37
CA GLY A 540 -46.59 24.45 27.93
C GLY A 540 -46.04 23.11 27.42
N GLU A 541 -46.93 22.22 26.95
CA GLU A 541 -46.66 20.80 26.56
C GLU A 541 -45.40 20.54 25.72
N LYS A 542 -44.89 21.54 24.98
CA LYS A 542 -43.67 21.44 24.18
C LYS A 542 -42.38 21.26 24.99
N ASP A 543 -42.38 21.63 26.27
CA ASP A 543 -41.22 21.55 27.17
C ASP A 543 -41.15 20.23 27.97
N GLN A 544 -42.12 19.34 27.76
CA GLN A 544 -42.31 18.11 28.51
C GLN A 544 -41.72 16.90 27.76
N VAL A 545 -40.84 16.14 28.42
CA VAL A 545 -40.35 14.83 27.93
C VAL A 545 -40.84 13.71 28.81
N GLN A 546 -41.52 12.74 28.20
CA GLN A 546 -41.87 11.48 28.86
C GLN A 546 -40.62 10.64 29.07
N PHE A 547 -40.33 10.33 30.32
CA PHE A 547 -39.12 9.62 30.72
C PHE A 547 -39.32 8.11 30.66
N PHE A 548 -38.40 7.37 30.02
CA PHE A 548 -38.43 5.91 30.00
C PHE A 548 -37.78 5.30 31.27
N PRO A 549 -38.30 4.18 31.81
CA PRO A 549 -37.83 3.56 33.06
C PRO A 549 -36.32 3.25 33.11
N PHE A 550 -35.69 3.01 31.96
CA PHE A 550 -34.28 2.60 31.85
C PHE A 550 -33.27 3.75 31.93
N TYR A 551 -33.70 5.01 31.77
CA TYR A 551 -32.82 6.17 31.72
C TYR A 551 -32.80 6.98 33.01
N GLN A 552 -33.01 6.34 34.17
CA GLN A 552 -32.92 7.02 35.46
C GLN A 552 -31.70 7.95 35.52
N PRO A 553 -31.79 9.10 36.20
CA PRO A 553 -30.65 10.00 36.35
C PRO A 553 -29.34 9.31 36.76
N VAL A 554 -29.43 8.23 37.52
CA VAL A 554 -28.31 7.36 37.88
C VAL A 554 -27.63 6.74 36.66
N ALA A 555 -28.38 6.23 35.68
CA ALA A 555 -27.83 5.68 34.44
C ALA A 555 -27.10 6.76 33.63
N ILE A 556 -27.66 7.97 33.55
CA ILE A 556 -27.00 9.11 32.89
C ILE A 556 -25.71 9.47 33.63
N VAL A 557 -25.73 9.54 34.97
CA VAL A 557 -24.53 9.81 35.78
C VAL A 557 -23.46 8.73 35.58
N LEU A 558 -23.83 7.45 35.54
CA LEU A 558 -22.88 6.35 35.29
C LEU A 558 -22.27 6.42 33.89
N LEU A 559 -23.08 6.75 32.87
CA LEU A 559 -22.62 6.95 31.51
C LEU A 559 -21.68 8.17 31.40
N GLU A 560 -21.93 9.24 32.16
CA GLU A 560 -21.04 10.41 32.23
C GLU A 560 -19.71 10.08 32.93
N VAL A 561 -19.72 9.28 33.99
CA VAL A 561 -18.49 8.76 34.61
C VAL A 561 -17.68 7.96 33.60
N LEU A 562 -18.35 7.16 32.77
CA LEU A 562 -17.71 6.39 31.70
C LEU A 562 -17.12 7.31 30.61
N VAL A 563 -17.85 8.33 30.17
CA VAL A 563 -17.38 9.35 29.22
C VAL A 563 -16.13 10.05 29.78
N PHE A 564 -16.18 10.49 31.03
CA PHE A 564 -15.05 11.13 31.70
C PHE A 564 -13.82 10.21 31.75
N TRP A 565 -14.00 8.94 32.10
CA TRP A 565 -12.91 7.95 32.13
C TRP A 565 -12.29 7.72 30.73
N PHE A 566 -13.12 7.57 29.69
CA PHE A 566 -12.65 7.46 28.30
C PHE A 566 -11.94 8.74 27.84
N TYR A 567 -12.44 9.91 28.23
CA TYR A 567 -11.82 11.19 27.90
C TYR A 567 -10.42 11.31 28.51
N LEU A 568 -10.25 10.93 29.78
CA LEU A 568 -8.93 10.88 30.42
C LEU A 568 -7.98 9.88 29.73
N ARG A 569 -8.48 8.71 29.31
CA ARG A 569 -7.67 7.76 28.50
C ARG A 569 -7.27 8.34 27.16
N MET A 570 -8.15 9.08 26.50
CA MET A 570 -7.88 9.75 25.24
C MET A 570 -6.79 10.81 25.42
N LEU A 571 -6.92 11.69 26.42
CA LEU A 571 -5.88 12.68 26.74
C LEU A 571 -4.52 12.03 27.01
N ARG A 572 -4.52 10.92 27.77
CA ARG A 572 -3.29 10.14 28.02
C ARG A 572 -2.69 9.57 26.74
N ALA A 573 -3.50 8.98 25.87
CA ALA A 573 -3.06 8.39 24.61
C ALA A 573 -2.48 9.45 23.65
N VAL A 574 -3.11 10.62 23.56
CA VAL A 574 -2.73 11.69 22.64
C VAL A 574 -1.54 12.51 23.19
N PHE A 575 -1.61 13.00 24.43
CA PHE A 575 -0.66 13.98 24.94
C PHE A 575 0.42 13.38 25.84
N PHE A 576 0.07 12.43 26.70
CA PHE A 576 0.94 12.00 27.81
C PHE A 576 1.67 10.66 27.58
N THR A 577 1.48 10.01 26.43
CA THR A 577 2.20 8.77 26.12
C THR A 577 3.65 9.10 25.75
N PRO A 578 4.66 8.64 26.53
CA PRO A 578 6.06 8.95 26.28
C PRO A 578 6.49 8.37 24.93
N ARG A 579 7.30 9.15 24.20
CA ARG A 579 7.94 8.69 22.97
C ARG A 579 8.86 7.52 23.35
N LYS A 580 8.73 6.37 22.69
CA LYS A 580 9.65 5.26 22.94
C LYS A 580 11.04 5.69 22.45
N ASN A 581 11.93 6.03 23.38
CA ASN A 581 13.34 6.19 23.04
C ASN A 581 13.85 4.83 22.54
N GLN A 582 14.34 4.76 21.29
CA GLN A 582 15.00 3.57 20.74
C GLN A 582 16.42 3.39 21.31
N THR A 583 16.59 3.59 22.62
CA THR A 583 17.84 3.42 23.35
C THR A 583 17.59 2.52 24.54
N ALA A 584 17.35 1.22 24.30
CA ALA A 584 17.48 0.12 25.26
C ALA A 584 16.99 -1.21 24.65
N ARG A 585 17.71 -1.74 23.66
CA ARG A 585 17.87 -3.19 23.41
C ARG A 585 19.24 -3.39 22.79
N GLY A 586 20.23 -3.14 23.63
CA GLY A 586 21.65 -3.30 23.39
C GLY A 586 22.29 -3.54 24.75
N SER A 587 21.99 -4.71 25.31
CA SER A 587 22.71 -5.36 26.41
C SER A 587 22.50 -6.85 26.24
#